data_AF-A0A3B8U5M4-F1
#
_entry.id   AF-A0A3B8U5M4-F1
#
_cell.length_a   1.000
_cell.length_b   1.000
_cell.length_c   1.000
_cell.angle_alpha   90.00
_cell.angle_beta   90.00
_cell.angle_gamma   90.00
#
_symmetry.space_group_name_H-M   'P 1'
#
loop_
_entity.id
_entity.type
_entity.pdbx_description
1 polymer ?
#
loop_
_entity_poly.entity_id
_entity_poly.type
_entity_poly.pdbx_seq_one_letter_code
_entity_poly.pdbx_strand_id
1 'polypeptide(L)'
;DGNLHIYACGDDSVDKETFQKDVEVFMKDIYHKAADMGGLISGEHGIGHGKMDYLADFSGPAQMRLMEGIKRVFDPKMILNPGKICYKVS
;
A
#
# COMPACT_ATOMS: atom_id res chain seq x y z
N ASP A 1 -1.68 21.23 4.65
CA ASP A 1 -1.31 20.41 3.48
C ASP A 1 -2.41 19.40 3.10
N GLY A 2 -3.32 19.05 4.00
CA GLY A 2 -4.36 18.03 3.76
C GLY A 2 -3.88 16.61 4.04
N ASN A 3 -2.76 16.43 4.76
CA ASN A 3 -2.21 15.13 5.14
C ASN A 3 -2.81 14.64 6.47
N LEU A 4 -3.24 13.37 6.52
CA LEU A 4 -3.85 12.75 7.69
C LEU A 4 -3.03 11.54 8.16
N HIS A 5 -2.75 11.48 9.46
CA HIS A 5 -2.07 10.37 10.11
C HIS A 5 -3.11 9.55 10.88
N ILE A 6 -3.42 8.38 10.35
CA ILE A 6 -4.49 7.51 10.86
C ILE A 6 -3.85 6.34 11.60
N TYR A 7 -4.35 6.06 12.81
CA TYR A 7 -3.89 4.99 13.66
C TYR A 7 -5.07 4.14 14.13
N ALA A 8 -4.90 2.83 14.10
CA ALA A 8 -5.75 1.90 14.83
C ALA A 8 -5.03 1.53 16.14
N CYS A 9 -5.71 1.70 17.26
CA CYS A 9 -5.19 1.42 18.60
C CYS A 9 -6.02 0.30 19.21
N GLY A 10 -5.37 -0.78 19.62
CA GLY A 10 -6.00 -1.87 20.37
C GLY A 10 -5.85 -1.67 21.88
N ASP A 11 -6.61 -2.44 22.65
CA ASP A 11 -6.47 -2.60 24.09
C ASP A 11 -6.40 -4.09 24.47
N ASP A 12 -6.27 -4.38 25.77
CA ASP A 12 -6.13 -5.76 26.26
C ASP A 12 -7.43 -6.57 26.19
N SER A 13 -8.54 -6.00 25.70
CA SER A 13 -9.83 -6.69 25.58
C SER A 13 -9.96 -7.52 24.30
N VAL A 14 -9.10 -7.29 23.30
CA VAL A 14 -9.10 -8.00 22.01
C VAL A 14 -7.75 -8.68 21.80
N ASP A 15 -7.78 -9.94 21.39
CA ASP A 15 -6.54 -10.65 21.07
C ASP A 15 -5.86 -10.06 19.82
N LYS A 16 -4.55 -10.23 19.73
CA LYS A 16 -3.74 -9.64 18.67
C LYS A 16 -4.15 -10.09 17.27
N GLU A 17 -4.56 -11.34 17.10
CA GLU A 17 -4.90 -11.89 15.78
C GLU A 17 -6.21 -11.27 15.27
N THR A 18 -7.22 -11.20 16.14
CA THR A 18 -8.49 -10.52 15.84
C THR A 18 -8.25 -9.05 15.54
N PHE A 19 -7.45 -8.36 16.37
CA PHE A 19 -7.12 -6.95 16.13
C PHE A 19 -6.42 -6.74 14.78
N GLN A 20 -5.48 -7.61 14.40
CA GLN A 20 -4.80 -7.50 13.10
C GLN A 20 -5.76 -7.67 11.92
N LYS A 21 -6.69 -8.63 11.99
CA LYS A 21 -7.71 -8.82 10.96
C LYS A 21 -8.62 -7.60 10.82
N ASP A 22 -9.07 -7.04 11.94
CA ASP A 22 -9.91 -5.84 11.95
C ASP A 22 -9.17 -4.63 11.40
N VAL A 23 -7.88 -4.49 11.72
CA VAL A 23 -7.01 -3.46 11.16
C VAL A 23 -6.84 -3.62 9.65
N GLU A 24 -6.66 -4.84 9.14
CA GLU A 24 -6.56 -5.07 7.69
C GLU A 24 -7.82 -4.63 6.95
N VAL A 25 -9.01 -4.95 7.49
CA VAL A 25 -10.30 -4.51 6.95
C VAL A 25 -10.41 -2.98 7.00
N PHE A 26 -10.15 -2.38 8.15
CA PHE A 26 -10.18 -0.92 8.34
C PHE A 26 -9.24 -0.19 7.38
N MET A 27 -8.02 -0.71 7.21
CA MET A 27 -7.02 -0.09 6.32
C MET A 27 -7.45 -0.19 4.85
N LYS A 28 -8.07 -1.28 4.43
CA LYS A 28 -8.62 -1.39 3.08
C LYS A 28 -9.73 -0.35 2.84
N ASP A 29 -10.65 -0.22 3.78
CA ASP A 29 -11.78 0.71 3.67
C ASP A 29 -11.33 2.17 3.66
N ILE A 30 -10.36 2.53 4.50
CA ILE A 30 -9.89 3.92 4.57
C ILE A 30 -9.11 4.33 3.31
N TYR A 31 -8.34 3.43 2.69
CA TYR A 31 -7.65 3.74 1.43
C TYR A 31 -8.62 3.88 0.26
N HIS A 32 -9.64 3.01 0.18
CA HIS A 32 -10.72 3.17 -0.80
C HIS A 32 -11.44 4.50 -0.60
N LYS A 33 -11.78 4.85 0.64
CA LYS A 33 -12.46 6.10 0.94
C LYS A 33 -11.60 7.32 0.58
N ALA A 34 -10.30 7.27 0.86
CA ALA A 34 -9.37 8.32 0.47
C ALA A 34 -9.37 8.51 -1.05
N ALA A 35 -9.34 7.41 -1.82
CA ALA A 35 -9.39 7.45 -3.28
C ALA A 35 -10.72 8.05 -3.81
N ASP A 36 -11.86 7.63 -3.26
CA ASP A 36 -13.19 8.16 -3.61
C ASP A 36 -13.31 9.67 -3.38
N MET A 37 -12.57 10.19 -2.39
CA MET A 37 -12.51 11.61 -2.07
C MET A 37 -11.47 12.38 -2.91
N GLY A 38 -10.84 11.74 -3.89
CA GLY A 38 -9.79 12.34 -4.73
C GLY A 38 -8.44 12.48 -4.01
N GLY A 39 -8.25 11.78 -2.90
CA GLY A 39 -7.00 11.73 -2.14
C GLY A 39 -5.97 10.75 -2.71
N LEU A 40 -4.84 10.62 -2.00
CA LEU A 40 -3.72 9.75 -2.35
C LEU A 40 -3.49 8.69 -1.28
N ILE A 41 -2.95 7.53 -1.68
CA ILE A 41 -2.65 6.40 -0.77
C ILE A 41 -1.42 6.64 0.15
N SER A 42 -0.64 7.69 -0.10
CA SER A 42 0.46 8.08 0.77
C SER A 42 0.78 9.56 0.63
N GLY A 43 0.76 10.29 1.74
CA GLY A 43 1.19 11.69 1.79
C GLY A 43 2.72 11.82 1.77
N GLU A 44 3.40 11.13 2.69
CA GLU A 44 4.86 11.31 2.90
C GLU A 44 5.67 10.01 3.10
N HIS A 45 5.06 8.93 3.58
CA HIS A 45 5.80 7.69 3.94
C HIS A 45 6.11 6.75 2.75
N GLY A 46 5.69 7.12 1.54
CA GLY A 46 5.85 6.27 0.35
C GLY A 46 5.01 4.98 0.40
N ILE A 47 5.41 3.99 -0.39
CA ILE A 47 4.66 2.73 -0.61
C ILE A 47 5.30 1.55 0.11
N GLY A 48 6.59 1.35 -0.13
CA GLY A 48 7.34 0.19 0.39
C GLY A 48 6.68 -1.15 0.03
N HIS A 49 6.66 -2.05 1.01
CA HIS A 49 5.96 -3.33 0.92
C HIS A 49 4.50 -3.20 1.40
N GLY A 50 4.28 -2.53 2.54
CA GLY A 50 3.00 -2.53 3.24
C GLY A 50 1.84 -1.83 2.53
N LYS A 51 2.10 -0.98 1.52
CA LYS A 51 1.03 -0.31 0.76
C LYS A 51 0.93 -0.75 -0.71
N MET A 52 1.65 -1.79 -1.10
CA MET A 52 1.74 -2.19 -2.50
C MET A 52 0.40 -2.66 -3.07
N ASP A 53 -0.41 -3.38 -2.26
CA ASP A 53 -1.72 -3.84 -2.70
C ASP A 53 -2.71 -2.68 -2.86
N TYR A 54 -2.72 -1.73 -1.91
CA TYR A 54 -3.53 -0.51 -2.03
C TYR A 54 -3.10 0.37 -3.22
N LEU A 55 -1.81 0.41 -3.55
CA LEU A 55 -1.34 1.09 -4.75
C LEU A 55 -1.85 0.39 -6.01
N ALA A 56 -1.83 -0.94 -6.05
CA ALA A 56 -2.32 -1.70 -7.20
C ALA A 56 -3.82 -1.46 -7.44
N ASP A 57 -4.61 -1.44 -6.37
CA ASP A 57 -6.04 -1.14 -6.43
C ASP A 57 -6.29 0.32 -6.88
N PHE A 58 -5.52 1.28 -6.37
CA PHE A 58 -5.64 2.71 -6.71
C PHE A 58 -5.20 3.03 -8.14
N SER A 59 -4.01 2.56 -8.54
CA SER A 59 -3.38 2.91 -9.83
C SER A 59 -3.87 2.03 -10.99
N GLY A 60 -4.36 0.84 -10.68
CA GLY A 60 -4.83 -0.13 -11.67
C GLY A 60 -3.71 -0.77 -12.49
N PRO A 61 -4.05 -1.81 -13.27
CA PRO A 61 -3.08 -2.72 -13.86
C PRO A 61 -2.19 -2.06 -14.94
N ALA A 62 -2.68 -1.01 -15.62
CA ALA A 62 -1.89 -0.33 -16.64
C ALA A 62 -0.71 0.46 -16.03
N GLN A 63 -0.97 1.25 -14.98
CA GLN A 63 0.06 2.02 -14.30
C GLN A 63 1.04 1.10 -13.56
N MET A 64 0.54 0.03 -12.93
CA MET A 64 1.42 -0.96 -12.28
C MET A 64 2.40 -1.59 -13.28
N ARG A 65 1.94 -1.99 -14.47
CA ARG A 65 2.82 -2.51 -15.52
C ARG A 65 3.83 -1.48 -16.03
N LEU A 66 3.43 -0.20 -16.11
CA LEU A 66 4.36 0.87 -16.51
C LEU A 66 5.47 1.04 -15.47
N MET A 67 5.14 1.06 -14.17
CA MET A 67 6.15 1.15 -13.10
C MET A 67 7.09 -0.05 -13.11
N GLU A 68 6.56 -1.27 -13.27
CA GLU A 68 7.38 -2.47 -13.39
C GLU A 68 8.29 -2.44 -14.65
N GLY A 69 7.77 -1.95 -15.77
CA GLY A 69 8.54 -1.76 -16.99
C GLY A 69 9.72 -0.81 -16.80
N ILE A 70 9.49 0.35 -16.17
CA ILE A 70 10.55 1.29 -15.80
C ILE A 70 11.57 0.62 -14.88
N LYS A 71 11.11 -0.10 -13.85
CA LYS A 71 11.98 -0.85 -12.94
C LYS A 71 12.90 -1.82 -13.69
N ARG A 72 12.38 -2.57 -14.67
CA ARG A 72 13.15 -3.54 -15.46
C ARG A 72 14.20 -2.90 -16.36
N VAL A 73 13.98 -1.66 -16.82
CA VAL A 73 14.99 -0.92 -17.60
C VAL A 73 16.22 -0.59 -16.75
N PHE A 74 16.00 -0.14 -15.51
CA PHE A 74 17.09 0.29 -14.62
C PHE A 74 17.63 -0.80 -13.69
N ASP A 75 16.87 -1.86 -13.46
CA ASP A 75 17.27 -3.03 -12.67
C ASP A 75 16.85 -4.33 -13.37
N PRO A 76 17.51 -4.72 -14.48
CA PRO A 76 17.15 -5.91 -15.25
C PRO A 76 17.25 -7.22 -14.46
N LYS A 77 18.04 -7.24 -13.38
CA LYS A 77 18.21 -8.41 -12.50
C LYS A 77 17.23 -8.41 -11.31
N MET A 78 16.40 -7.37 -11.17
CA MET A 78 15.42 -7.22 -10.09
C MET A 78 16.03 -7.34 -8.68
N ILE A 79 17.28 -6.90 -8.48
CA ILE A 79 18.02 -7.03 -7.21
C ILE A 79 17.88 -5.83 -6.28
N LEU A 80 17.50 -4.67 -6.81
CA LEU A 80 17.38 -3.45 -6.02
C LEU A 80 16.02 -3.45 -5.31
N ASN A 81 16.03 -3.83 -4.03
CA ASN A 81 14.87 -3.75 -3.14
C ASN A 81 13.66 -4.61 -3.61
N PRO A 82 13.83 -5.94 -3.67
CA PRO A 82 12.86 -6.83 -4.30
C PRO A 82 11.52 -6.88 -3.56
N GLY A 83 10.44 -7.06 -4.32
CA GLY A 83 9.10 -7.25 -3.76
C GLY A 83 8.46 -5.99 -3.18
N LYS A 84 8.86 -4.81 -3.65
CA LYS A 84 8.34 -3.53 -3.17
C LYS A 84 7.84 -2.68 -4.34
N ILE A 85 6.83 -1.86 -4.05
CA ILE A 85 6.23 -0.86 -4.94
C ILE A 85 5.47 -1.44 -6.14
N CYS A 86 6.15 -2.12 -7.07
CA CYS A 86 5.61 -2.40 -8.40
C CYS A 86 5.50 -3.89 -8.78
N TYR A 87 6.02 -4.81 -7.96
CA TYR A 87 5.91 -6.25 -8.18
C TYR A 87 6.04 -7.04 -6.87
N LYS A 88 5.45 -8.24 -6.82
CA LYS A 88 5.63 -9.20 -5.73
C LYS A 88 6.72 -10.22 -6.08
N VAL A 89 7.45 -10.69 -5.06
CA VAL A 89 8.30 -11.88 -5.20
C VAL A 89 7.39 -13.08 -4.99
N SER A 90 7.40 -14.01 -5.94
CA SER A 90 6.73 -15.31 -5.86
C SER A 90 7.37 -16.18 -4.79
#